data_AF-A0A2T4PQ94-F1
#
_entry.id   AF-A0A2T4PQ94-F1
#
_cell.length_a   1.000
_cell.length_b   1.000
_cell.length_c   1.000
_cell.angle_alpha   90.00
_cell.angle_beta   90.00
_cell.angle_gamma   90.00
#
_symmetry.space_group_name_H-M   'P 1'
#
loop_
_entity.id
_entity.type
_entity.pdbx_description
1 polymer ?
#
loop_
_entity_poly.entity_id
_entity_poly.type
_entity_poly.pdbx_seq_one_letter_code
_entity_poly.pdbx_strand_id
1 'polypeptide(L)'
;MDINSEIDELRKPVAQLLSLFALFMVFFACLTFFNGLDYDKLPFYLKGITIIELIIIAISLLQFIRFIKFDNNDLVNKRKLKNYAKFLTIINVVATYNAMFAFSNVFYFMAIQNNVDLYGYWLLYVVTMVISFALWSLGSILVWIELPRLQKYISGKTKSFIGLGLLLVSQFIYIEKIIEYILVPDIAESKFAIAVSIIMLLGNFAVAIEWVRRYANFKIHVLKE
;
A
#
# COMPACT_ATOMS: atom_id res chain seq x y z
N MET A 1 2.04 15.04 26.64
CA MET A 1 1.70 14.32 25.39
C MET A 1 1.41 12.89 25.77
N ASP A 2 0.22 12.38 25.45
CA ASP A 2 -0.15 11.00 25.78
C ASP A 2 0.40 10.05 24.71
N ILE A 3 1.40 9.25 25.06
CA ILE A 3 2.05 8.28 24.15
C ILE A 3 1.00 7.35 23.53
N ASN A 4 -0.04 6.98 24.28
CA ASN A 4 -1.08 6.10 23.80
C ASN A 4 -1.97 6.77 22.73
N SER A 5 -2.23 8.08 22.84
CA SER A 5 -2.96 8.84 21.82
C SER A 5 -2.17 8.89 20.50
N GLU A 6 -0.87 9.17 20.58
CA GLU A 6 0.01 9.26 19.42
C GLU A 6 0.17 7.93 18.68
N ILE A 7 0.25 6.83 19.43
CA ILE A 7 0.22 5.49 18.84
C ILE A 7 -1.13 5.21 18.18
N ASP A 8 -2.23 5.69 18.76
CA ASP A 8 -3.55 5.50 18.18
C ASP A 8 -3.70 6.22 16.84
N GLU A 9 -3.10 7.40 16.68
CA GLU A 9 -3.05 8.10 15.39
C GLU A 9 -2.24 7.35 14.32
N LEU A 10 -1.20 6.63 14.73
CA LEU A 10 -0.45 5.73 13.85
C LEU A 10 -1.19 4.42 13.59
N ARG A 11 -2.16 4.05 14.44
CA ARG A 11 -2.80 2.74 14.37
C ARG A 11 -4.09 2.76 13.57
N LYS A 12 -4.92 3.79 13.68
CA LYS A 12 -6.32 3.76 13.21
C LYS A 12 -6.82 5.14 12.75
N PRO A 13 -7.92 5.22 11.95
CA PRO A 13 -8.67 4.11 11.35
C PRO A 13 -8.38 3.87 9.86
N VAL A 14 -7.52 4.68 9.23
CA VAL A 14 -7.42 4.73 7.76
C VAL A 14 -6.93 3.41 7.15
N ALA A 15 -5.94 2.75 7.75
CA ALA A 15 -5.39 1.49 7.21
C ALA A 15 -6.42 0.35 7.28
N GLN A 16 -7.22 0.32 8.34
CA GLN A 16 -8.30 -0.67 8.49
C GLN A 16 -9.42 -0.42 7.50
N LEU A 17 -9.81 0.84 7.27
CA LEU A 17 -10.79 1.18 6.23
C LEU A 17 -10.32 0.72 4.86
N LEU A 18 -9.05 0.93 4.53
CA LEU A 18 -8.44 0.45 3.28
C LEU A 18 -8.38 -1.09 3.21
N SER A 19 -8.21 -1.77 4.35
CA SER A 19 -8.19 -3.24 4.39
C SER A 19 -9.59 -3.83 4.26
N LEU A 20 -10.61 -3.17 4.82
CA LEU A 20 -12.01 -3.52 4.60
C LEU A 20 -12.41 -3.30 3.15
N PHE A 21 -11.95 -2.19 2.54
CA PHE A 21 -12.11 -1.96 1.11
C PHE A 21 -11.43 -3.05 0.28
N ALA A 22 -10.17 -3.40 0.58
CA ALA A 22 -9.46 -4.46 -0.12
C ALA A 22 -10.19 -5.81 0.00
N LEU A 23 -10.67 -6.13 1.20
CA LEU A 23 -11.47 -7.34 1.44
C LEU A 23 -12.77 -7.34 0.62
N PHE A 24 -13.44 -6.20 0.54
CA PHE A 24 -14.61 -6.04 -0.33
C PHE A 24 -14.27 -6.28 -1.80
N MET A 25 -13.15 -5.74 -2.31
CA MET A 25 -12.73 -6.00 -3.69
C MET A 25 -12.39 -7.47 -3.94
N VAL A 26 -11.76 -8.17 -2.98
CA VAL A 26 -11.52 -9.61 -3.07
C VAL A 26 -12.84 -10.39 -3.15
N PHE A 27 -13.82 -10.08 -2.30
CA PHE A 27 -15.14 -10.71 -2.38
C PHE A 27 -15.86 -10.38 -3.68
N PHE A 28 -15.72 -9.15 -4.17
CA PHE A 28 -16.27 -8.74 -5.45
C PHE A 28 -15.65 -9.54 -6.60
N ALA A 29 -14.34 -9.79 -6.59
CA ALA A 29 -13.68 -10.68 -7.55
C ALA A 29 -14.23 -12.11 -7.47
N CYS A 30 -14.56 -12.61 -6.27
CA CYS A 30 -15.16 -13.94 -6.11
C CYS A 30 -16.57 -14.07 -6.72
N LEU A 31 -17.27 -12.96 -7.02
CA LEU A 31 -18.55 -13.02 -7.73
C LEU A 31 -18.42 -13.67 -9.12
N THR A 32 -17.24 -13.61 -9.72
CA THR A 32 -16.95 -14.28 -11.01
C THR A 32 -17.19 -15.80 -10.93
N PHE A 33 -16.94 -16.44 -9.78
CA PHE A 33 -17.22 -17.87 -9.58
C PHE A 33 -18.71 -18.19 -9.60
N PHE A 34 -19.53 -17.30 -9.02
CA PHE A 34 -20.99 -17.45 -9.08
C PHE A 34 -21.56 -17.17 -10.47
N ASN A 35 -20.79 -16.48 -11.32
CA ASN A 35 -21.16 -16.11 -12.68
C ASN A 35 -20.46 -16.97 -13.77
N GLY A 36 -20.07 -18.20 -13.43
CA GLY A 36 -19.63 -19.22 -14.40
C GLY A 36 -18.12 -19.41 -14.55
N LEU A 37 -17.29 -18.75 -13.74
CA LEU A 37 -15.87 -19.07 -13.65
C LEU A 37 -15.65 -20.32 -12.80
N ASP A 38 -15.12 -21.40 -13.38
CA ASP A 38 -14.69 -22.57 -12.61
C ASP A 38 -13.39 -22.27 -11.85
N TYR A 39 -13.30 -22.68 -10.59
CA TYR A 39 -12.09 -22.48 -9.77
C TYR A 39 -10.83 -23.14 -10.39
N ASP A 40 -10.99 -24.24 -11.10
CA ASP A 40 -9.89 -24.95 -11.76
C ASP A 40 -9.31 -24.15 -12.94
N LYS A 41 -10.12 -23.30 -13.56
CA LYS A 41 -9.70 -22.41 -14.65
C LYS A 41 -9.00 -21.15 -14.14
N LEU A 42 -9.12 -20.82 -12.85
CA LEU A 42 -8.42 -19.67 -12.28
C LEU A 42 -6.90 -19.94 -12.23
N PRO A 43 -6.07 -19.10 -12.88
CA PRO A 43 -4.63 -19.26 -12.89
C PRO A 43 -4.00 -19.22 -11.49
N PHE A 44 -2.90 -19.97 -11.32
CA PHE A 44 -2.18 -20.04 -10.04
C PHE A 44 -1.67 -18.68 -9.55
N TYR A 45 -1.32 -17.77 -10.45
CA TYR A 45 -0.83 -16.44 -10.07
C TYR A 45 -1.92 -15.61 -9.39
N LEU A 46 -3.18 -15.68 -9.85
CA LEU A 46 -4.33 -15.02 -9.20
C LEU A 46 -4.66 -15.66 -7.86
N LYS A 47 -4.59 -16.99 -7.76
CA LYS A 47 -4.74 -17.70 -6.48
C LYS A 47 -3.69 -17.25 -5.47
N GLY A 48 -2.43 -17.23 -5.89
CA GLY A 48 -1.29 -16.85 -5.06
C GLY A 48 -1.37 -15.42 -4.56
N ILE A 49 -1.65 -14.45 -5.44
CA ILE A 49 -1.74 -13.04 -5.05
C ILE A 49 -2.93 -12.80 -4.10
N THR A 50 -4.08 -13.45 -4.33
CA THR A 50 -5.25 -13.35 -3.45
C THR A 50 -4.93 -13.83 -2.03
N ILE A 51 -4.16 -14.92 -1.88
CA ILE A 51 -3.73 -15.40 -0.56
C ILE A 51 -2.85 -14.36 0.14
N ILE A 52 -1.90 -13.76 -0.59
CA ILE A 52 -1.02 -12.70 -0.06
C ILE A 52 -1.85 -11.49 0.39
N GLU A 53 -2.82 -11.08 -0.42
CA GLU A 53 -3.73 -9.97 -0.10
C GLU A 53 -4.52 -10.24 1.19
N LEU A 54 -5.07 -11.45 1.34
CA LEU A 54 -5.81 -11.85 2.54
C LEU A 54 -4.94 -11.85 3.79
N ILE A 55 -3.67 -12.27 3.69
CA ILE A 55 -2.71 -12.20 4.81
C ILE A 55 -2.47 -10.74 5.22
N ILE A 56 -2.23 -9.84 4.25
CA ILE A 56 -2.01 -8.42 4.54
C ILE A 56 -3.25 -7.79 5.18
N ILE A 57 -4.44 -8.09 4.64
CA ILE A 57 -5.73 -7.64 5.19
C ILE A 57 -5.87 -8.10 6.64
N ALA A 58 -5.63 -9.39 6.93
CA ALA A 58 -5.74 -9.92 8.27
C ALA A 58 -4.79 -9.20 9.26
N ILE A 59 -3.52 -9.05 8.90
CA ILE A 59 -2.52 -8.35 9.74
C ILE A 59 -2.93 -6.90 10.00
N SER A 60 -3.47 -6.22 8.98
CA SER A 60 -3.91 -4.83 9.10
C SER A 60 -5.16 -4.68 9.96
N LEU A 61 -6.16 -5.56 9.80
CA LEU A 61 -7.38 -5.55 10.62
C LEU A 61 -7.09 -5.91 12.09
N LEU A 62 -6.10 -6.77 12.36
CA LEU A 62 -5.68 -7.08 13.73
C LEU A 62 -5.27 -5.82 14.52
N GLN A 63 -4.83 -4.75 13.85
CA GLN A 63 -4.48 -3.49 14.50
C GLN A 63 -5.67 -2.77 15.17
N PHE A 64 -6.93 -3.16 14.89
CA PHE A 64 -8.09 -2.70 15.68
C PHE A 64 -7.90 -2.99 17.18
N ILE A 65 -7.28 -4.14 17.48
CA ILE A 65 -6.95 -4.55 18.84
C ILE A 65 -5.64 -3.87 19.26
N ARG A 66 -5.64 -3.23 20.43
CA ARG A 66 -4.41 -2.64 20.99
C ARG A 66 -3.62 -3.73 21.71
N PHE A 67 -2.59 -4.25 21.05
CA PHE A 67 -1.72 -5.29 21.62
C PHE A 67 -0.76 -4.77 22.70
N ILE A 68 -0.34 -3.49 22.60
CA ILE A 68 0.62 -2.90 23.54
C ILE A 68 0.02 -1.62 24.14
N LYS A 69 -0.11 -1.59 25.46
CA LYS A 69 -0.40 -0.39 26.24
C LYS A 69 0.89 0.09 26.91
N PHE A 70 1.09 1.40 26.91
CA PHE A 70 2.20 2.03 27.60
C PHE A 70 1.63 2.79 28.79
N ASP A 71 1.57 2.12 29.95
CA ASP A 71 0.85 2.64 31.13
C ASP A 71 1.62 3.73 31.88
N ASN A 72 2.95 3.77 31.75
CA ASN A 72 3.79 4.71 32.50
C ASN A 72 4.78 5.44 31.57
N ASN A 73 4.41 6.66 31.16
CA ASN A 73 5.09 7.43 30.12
C ASN A 73 6.59 7.66 30.39
N ASP A 74 6.98 7.76 31.67
CA ASP A 74 8.35 8.06 32.07
C ASP A 74 9.29 6.84 32.07
N LEU A 75 8.73 5.63 32.13
CA LEU A 75 9.48 4.35 32.15
C LEU A 75 9.38 3.57 30.84
N VAL A 76 8.79 4.18 29.80
CA VAL A 76 8.65 3.51 28.51
C VAL A 76 10.02 3.24 27.90
N ASN A 77 10.28 1.98 27.60
CA ASN A 77 11.41 1.59 26.79
C ASN A 77 11.28 2.20 25.37
N LYS A 78 11.99 3.29 25.12
CA LYS A 78 11.98 4.03 23.84
C LYS A 78 12.29 3.15 22.64
N ARG A 79 13.14 2.13 22.79
CA ARG A 79 13.47 1.18 21.71
C ARG A 79 12.25 0.32 21.34
N LYS A 80 11.51 -0.17 22.34
CA LYS A 80 10.28 -0.95 22.14
C LYS A 80 9.21 -0.08 21.49
N LEU A 81 9.01 1.14 21.98
CA LEU A 81 8.08 2.12 21.42
C LEU A 81 8.38 2.42 19.95
N LYS A 82 9.63 2.74 19.64
CA LYS A 82 10.10 3.01 18.28
C LYS A 82 9.88 1.83 17.33
N ASN A 83 10.22 0.62 17.76
CA ASN A 83 10.03 -0.58 16.94
C ASN A 83 8.54 -0.86 16.68
N TYR A 84 7.69 -0.63 17.69
CA TYR A 84 6.26 -0.80 17.52
C TYR A 84 5.66 0.25 16.57
N ALA A 85 6.01 1.54 16.74
CA ALA A 85 5.60 2.60 15.83
C ALA A 85 6.03 2.32 14.38
N LYS A 86 7.28 1.87 14.17
CA LYS A 86 7.77 1.44 12.85
C LYS A 86 6.96 0.30 12.27
N PHE A 87 6.67 -0.72 13.08
CA PHE A 87 5.87 -1.86 12.66
C PHE A 87 4.48 -1.41 12.18
N LEU A 88 3.79 -0.56 12.96
CA LEU A 88 2.48 -0.01 12.57
C LEU A 88 2.56 0.76 11.25
N THR A 89 3.56 1.64 11.09
CA THR A 89 3.75 2.41 9.86
C THR A 89 3.99 1.50 8.65
N ILE A 90 4.83 0.46 8.79
CA ILE A 90 5.10 -0.49 7.70
C ILE A 90 3.82 -1.22 7.30
N ILE A 91 3.07 -1.76 8.26
CA ILE A 91 1.81 -2.46 7.94
C ILE A 91 0.82 -1.51 7.28
N ASN A 92 0.70 -0.26 7.73
CA ASN A 92 -0.23 0.69 7.15
C ASN A 92 0.12 1.09 5.72
N VAL A 93 1.41 1.27 5.42
CA VAL A 93 1.88 1.53 4.05
C VAL A 93 1.61 0.31 3.16
N VAL A 94 1.92 -0.89 3.63
CA VAL A 94 1.67 -2.14 2.89
C VAL A 94 0.18 -2.36 2.66
N ALA A 95 -0.67 -2.14 3.67
CA ALA A 95 -2.12 -2.24 3.55
C ALA A 95 -2.71 -1.21 2.58
N THR A 96 -2.13 0.00 2.55
CA THR A 96 -2.51 1.04 1.59
C THR A 96 -2.26 0.55 0.16
N TYR A 97 -1.06 0.04 -0.13
CA TYR A 97 -0.76 -0.53 -1.45
C TYR A 97 -1.60 -1.75 -1.79
N ASN A 98 -1.87 -2.62 -0.81
CA ASN A 98 -2.69 -3.81 -0.99
C ASN A 98 -4.12 -3.50 -1.47
N ALA A 99 -4.70 -2.37 -1.05
CA ALA A 99 -5.99 -1.92 -1.55
C ALA A 99 -5.98 -1.66 -3.07
N MET A 100 -4.85 -1.21 -3.63
CA MET A 100 -4.69 -1.02 -5.06
C MET A 100 -4.58 -2.36 -5.80
N PHE A 101 -3.76 -3.28 -5.27
CA PHE A 101 -3.64 -4.64 -5.82
C PHE A 101 -5.00 -5.35 -5.87
N ALA A 102 -5.74 -5.32 -4.76
CA ALA A 102 -7.05 -5.97 -4.67
C ALA A 102 -8.05 -5.37 -5.66
N PHE A 103 -8.07 -4.04 -5.81
CA PHE A 103 -8.92 -3.37 -6.79
C PHE A 103 -8.61 -3.81 -8.21
N SER A 104 -7.33 -3.81 -8.59
CA SER A 104 -6.93 -4.16 -9.96
C SER A 104 -7.05 -5.65 -10.25
N ASN A 105 -6.90 -6.53 -9.26
CA ASN A 105 -7.10 -7.97 -9.45
C ASN A 105 -8.54 -8.32 -9.84
N VAL A 106 -9.54 -7.52 -9.45
CA VAL A 106 -10.93 -7.69 -9.93
C VAL A 106 -11.00 -7.74 -11.45
N PHE A 107 -10.29 -6.85 -12.14
CA PHE A 107 -10.26 -6.78 -13.59
C PHE A 107 -9.75 -8.09 -14.22
N TYR A 108 -8.66 -8.64 -13.68
CA TYR A 108 -8.08 -9.88 -14.21
C TYR A 108 -8.97 -11.11 -13.93
N PHE A 109 -9.68 -11.14 -12.80
CA PHE A 109 -10.70 -12.18 -12.56
C PHE A 109 -11.83 -12.11 -13.59
N MET A 110 -12.32 -10.90 -13.92
CA MET A 110 -13.36 -10.71 -14.94
C MET A 110 -12.86 -11.09 -16.35
N ALA A 111 -11.59 -10.80 -16.67
CA ALA A 111 -11.02 -11.19 -17.96
C ALA A 111 -10.99 -12.72 -18.13
N ILE A 112 -10.56 -13.45 -17.10
CA ILE A 112 -10.53 -14.92 -17.11
C ILE A 112 -11.96 -15.49 -17.21
N GLN A 113 -12.95 -14.90 -16.52
CA GLN A 113 -14.35 -15.29 -16.67
C GLN A 113 -14.84 -15.18 -18.13
N ASN A 114 -14.34 -14.19 -18.88
CA ASN A 114 -14.66 -13.99 -20.29
C ASN A 114 -13.72 -14.76 -21.24
N ASN A 115 -12.94 -15.71 -20.73
CA ASN A 115 -11.96 -16.53 -21.47
C ASN A 115 -10.86 -15.70 -22.16
N VAL A 116 -10.48 -14.55 -21.58
CA VAL A 116 -9.38 -13.71 -22.07
C VAL A 116 -8.20 -13.81 -21.12
N ASP A 117 -7.07 -14.31 -21.62
CA ASP A 117 -5.83 -14.34 -20.87
C ASP A 117 -5.07 -13.01 -21.00
N LEU A 118 -4.91 -12.33 -19.87
CA LEU A 118 -4.19 -11.06 -19.75
C LEU A 118 -2.95 -11.19 -18.88
N TYR A 119 -2.38 -12.40 -18.73
CA TYR A 119 -1.21 -12.63 -17.88
C TYR A 119 -0.04 -11.68 -18.16
N GLY A 120 0.26 -11.40 -19.43
CA GLY A 120 1.33 -10.47 -19.81
C GLY A 120 1.12 -9.05 -19.27
N TYR A 121 -0.11 -8.55 -19.36
CA TYR A 121 -0.49 -7.24 -18.80
C TYR A 121 -0.47 -7.27 -17.28
N TRP A 122 -1.02 -8.32 -16.67
CA TRP A 122 -1.00 -8.52 -15.22
C TRP A 122 0.42 -8.49 -14.66
N LEU A 123 1.35 -9.24 -15.28
CA LEU A 123 2.72 -9.32 -14.82
C LEU A 123 3.45 -7.97 -14.93
N LEU A 124 3.32 -7.30 -16.08
CA LEU A 124 3.90 -5.97 -16.29
C LEU A 124 3.36 -4.97 -15.24
N TYR A 125 2.05 -5.01 -15.01
CA TYR A 125 1.39 -4.13 -14.07
C TYR A 125 1.84 -4.39 -12.63
N VAL A 126 1.85 -5.64 -12.17
CA VAL A 126 2.32 -6.02 -10.83
C VAL A 126 3.76 -5.60 -10.60
N VAL A 127 4.66 -5.87 -11.55
CA VAL A 127 6.08 -5.48 -11.44
C VAL A 127 6.23 -3.97 -11.37
N THR A 128 5.53 -3.24 -12.24
CA THR A 128 5.54 -1.76 -12.26
C THR A 128 5.03 -1.19 -10.94
N MET A 129 3.94 -1.73 -10.39
CA MET A 129 3.42 -1.36 -9.08
C MET A 129 4.42 -1.58 -7.96
N VAL A 130 5.02 -2.77 -7.88
CA VAL A 130 5.99 -3.07 -6.81
C VAL A 130 7.15 -2.08 -6.85
N ILE A 131 7.69 -1.81 -8.05
CA ILE A 131 8.78 -0.85 -8.23
C ILE A 131 8.34 0.57 -7.84
N SER A 132 7.22 1.04 -8.37
CA SER A 132 6.71 2.39 -8.08
C SER A 132 6.39 2.59 -6.59
N PHE A 133 5.76 1.62 -5.94
CA PHE A 133 5.45 1.70 -4.51
C PHE A 133 6.70 1.67 -3.64
N ALA A 134 7.70 0.85 -4.01
CA ALA A 134 8.99 0.86 -3.33
C ALA A 134 9.69 2.22 -3.47
N LEU A 135 9.76 2.76 -4.70
CA LEU A 135 10.35 4.07 -4.97
C LEU A 135 9.61 5.19 -4.23
N TRP A 136 8.28 5.17 -4.21
CA TRP A 136 7.48 6.15 -3.49
C TRP A 136 7.71 6.10 -1.99
N SER A 137 7.73 4.91 -1.40
CA SER A 137 8.00 4.72 0.03
C SER A 137 9.41 5.18 0.40
N LEU A 138 10.42 4.78 -0.38
CA LEU A 138 11.81 5.19 -0.16
C LEU A 138 11.98 6.70 -0.33
N GLY A 139 11.40 7.28 -1.39
CA GLY A 139 11.39 8.73 -1.63
C GLY A 139 10.76 9.49 -0.47
N SER A 140 9.62 9.01 0.02
CA SER A 140 8.90 9.60 1.16
C SER A 140 9.75 9.55 2.43
N ILE A 141 10.39 8.41 2.71
CA ILE A 141 11.29 8.27 3.87
C ILE A 141 12.46 9.24 3.76
N LEU A 142 13.08 9.36 2.58
CA LEU A 142 14.21 10.27 2.35
C LEU A 142 13.81 11.74 2.47
N VAL A 143 12.59 12.12 2.11
CA VAL A 143 12.10 13.50 2.27
C VAL A 143 11.75 13.80 3.72
N TRP A 144 10.91 12.97 4.34
CA TRP A 144 10.22 13.30 5.60
C TRP A 144 10.95 12.84 6.86
N ILE A 145 11.74 11.77 6.81
CA ILE A 145 12.37 11.20 8.01
C ILE A 145 13.83 11.66 8.14
N GLU A 146 14.20 12.15 9.32
CA GLU A 146 15.59 12.41 9.65
C GLU A 146 16.38 11.12 9.87
N LEU A 147 17.42 10.92 9.06
CA LEU A 147 18.27 9.74 9.04
C LEU A 147 19.71 10.13 9.42
N PRO A 148 20.03 10.30 10.72
CA PRO A 148 21.32 10.81 11.17
C PRO A 148 22.51 9.94 10.74
N ARG A 149 22.30 8.63 10.54
CA ARG A 149 23.35 7.73 10.00
C ARG A 149 23.67 8.02 8.55
N LEU A 150 22.66 8.37 7.74
CA LEU A 150 22.83 8.70 6.33
C LEU A 150 23.41 10.12 6.16
N GLN A 151 23.06 11.03 7.07
CA GLN A 151 23.59 12.41 7.08
C GLN A 151 25.11 12.50 7.29
N LYS A 152 25.74 11.43 7.82
CA LYS A 152 27.20 11.32 7.89
C LYS A 152 27.87 11.23 6.52
N TYR A 153 27.13 10.77 5.50
CA TYR A 153 27.65 10.53 4.16
C TYR A 153 27.10 11.51 3.13
N ILE A 154 25.86 11.98 3.31
CA ILE A 154 25.15 12.82 2.35
C ILE A 154 24.52 14.01 3.08
N SER A 155 24.64 15.21 2.53
CA SER A 155 24.00 16.40 3.10
C SER A 155 22.47 16.24 3.19
N GLY A 156 21.83 16.88 4.18
CA GLY A 156 20.37 16.84 4.31
C GLY A 156 19.63 17.32 3.06
N LYS A 157 20.16 18.36 2.39
CA LYS A 157 19.59 18.90 1.14
C LYS A 157 19.67 17.89 0.00
N THR A 158 20.83 17.24 -0.17
CA THR A 158 21.03 16.21 -1.20
C THR A 158 20.13 14.98 -0.95
N LYS A 159 19.98 14.55 0.31
CA LYS A 159 19.06 13.47 0.70
C LYS A 159 17.63 13.76 0.23
N SER A 160 17.12 14.95 0.56
CA SER A 160 15.75 15.33 0.17
C SER A 160 15.60 15.46 -1.34
N PHE A 161 16.63 15.95 -2.05
CA PHE A 161 16.62 16.02 -3.51
C PHE A 161 16.54 14.63 -4.16
N ILE A 162 17.34 13.66 -3.68
CA ILE A 162 17.25 12.26 -4.12
C ILE A 162 15.84 11.71 -3.82
N GLY A 163 15.31 11.99 -2.64
CA GLY A 163 13.97 11.57 -2.25
C GLY A 163 12.89 12.09 -3.21
N LEU A 164 12.91 13.37 -3.56
CA LEU A 164 12.02 13.97 -4.56
C LEU A 164 12.19 13.32 -5.94
N GLY A 165 13.43 13.01 -6.35
CA GLY A 165 13.70 12.26 -7.58
C GLY A 165 13.02 10.89 -7.59
N LEU A 166 13.11 10.11 -6.50
CA LEU A 166 12.43 8.81 -6.39
C LEU A 166 10.90 8.95 -6.42
N LEU A 167 10.35 9.98 -5.77
CA LEU A 167 8.92 10.27 -5.84
C LEU A 167 8.47 10.55 -7.27
N LEU A 168 9.22 11.34 -8.04
CA LEU A 168 8.91 11.60 -9.46
C LEU A 168 9.01 10.32 -10.30
N VAL A 169 10.07 9.52 -10.14
CA VAL A 169 10.24 8.27 -10.90
C VAL A 169 9.14 7.25 -10.56
N SER A 170 8.62 7.24 -9.34
CA SER A 170 7.50 6.34 -9.01
C SER A 170 6.22 6.63 -9.80
N GLN A 171 6.04 7.85 -10.33
CA GLN A 171 4.85 8.25 -11.09
C GLN A 171 4.79 7.60 -12.48
N PHE A 172 5.84 6.88 -12.91
CA PHE A 172 5.83 6.12 -14.17
C PHE A 172 4.69 5.10 -14.26
N ILE A 173 4.13 4.66 -13.13
CA ILE A 173 2.94 3.80 -13.11
C ILE A 173 1.74 4.42 -13.85
N TYR A 174 1.61 5.75 -13.87
CA TYR A 174 0.53 6.40 -14.62
C TYR A 174 0.70 6.24 -16.13
N ILE A 175 1.94 6.25 -16.62
CA ILE A 175 2.24 6.03 -18.03
C ILE A 175 1.84 4.60 -18.40
N GLU A 176 2.21 3.63 -17.56
CA GLU A 176 1.80 2.23 -17.74
C GLU A 176 0.28 2.06 -17.76
N LYS A 177 -0.45 2.73 -16.85
CA LYS A 177 -1.92 2.70 -16.85
C LYS A 177 -2.57 3.33 -18.07
N ILE A 178 -1.99 4.41 -18.60
CA ILE A 178 -2.46 5.02 -19.85
C ILE A 178 -2.23 4.05 -21.02
N ILE A 179 -1.08 3.37 -21.06
CA ILE A 179 -0.80 2.34 -22.06
C ILE A 179 -1.78 1.18 -21.94
N GLU A 180 -2.03 0.68 -20.73
CA GLU A 180 -3.00 -0.40 -20.48
C GLU A 180 -4.41 0.01 -20.95
N TYR A 181 -4.85 1.24 -20.65
CA TYR A 181 -6.15 1.76 -21.09
C TYR A 181 -6.32 1.77 -22.63
N ILE A 182 -5.23 2.02 -23.37
CA ILE A 182 -5.26 2.08 -24.84
C ILE A 182 -5.21 0.67 -25.45
N LEU A 183 -4.36 -0.22 -24.90
CA LEU A 183 -4.07 -1.52 -25.50
C LEU A 183 -5.05 -2.62 -25.10
N VAL A 184 -5.59 -2.56 -23.87
CA VAL A 184 -6.49 -3.59 -23.38
C VAL A 184 -7.87 -3.42 -24.02
N PRO A 185 -8.43 -4.47 -24.65
CA PRO A 185 -9.77 -4.41 -25.21
C PRO A 185 -10.81 -4.17 -24.11
N ASP A 186 -11.89 -3.48 -24.46
CA ASP A 186 -12.97 -3.18 -23.52
C ASP A 186 -13.78 -4.46 -23.28
N ILE A 187 -13.53 -5.12 -22.15
CA ILE A 187 -14.17 -6.37 -21.74
C ILE A 187 -14.81 -6.10 -20.39
N ALA A 188 -16.13 -6.24 -20.30
CA ALA A 188 -16.88 -6.05 -19.06
C ALA A 188 -16.56 -4.72 -18.35
N GLU A 189 -16.56 -3.62 -19.10
CA GLU A 189 -16.25 -2.26 -18.63
C GLU A 189 -14.81 -2.09 -18.07
N SER A 190 -13.85 -2.86 -18.60
CA SER A 190 -12.44 -2.81 -18.20
C SER A 190 -11.85 -1.41 -18.30
N LYS A 191 -12.25 -0.61 -19.30
CA LYS A 191 -11.78 0.77 -19.46
C LYS A 191 -12.20 1.66 -18.29
N PHE A 192 -13.42 1.48 -17.79
CA PHE A 192 -13.89 2.20 -16.60
C PHE A 192 -13.06 1.79 -15.37
N ALA A 193 -12.83 0.49 -15.17
CA ALA A 193 -11.99 0.00 -14.08
C ALA A 193 -10.55 0.57 -14.14
N ILE A 194 -9.93 0.60 -15.33
CA ILE A 194 -8.60 1.19 -15.52
C ILE A 194 -8.62 2.70 -15.23
N ALA A 195 -9.63 3.44 -15.69
CA ALA A 195 -9.76 4.87 -15.41
C ALA A 195 -9.92 5.17 -13.91
N VAL A 196 -10.75 4.39 -13.21
CA VAL A 196 -10.90 4.49 -11.74
C VAL A 196 -9.58 4.17 -11.04
N SER A 197 -8.83 3.19 -11.55
CA SER A 197 -7.51 2.81 -11.01
C SER A 197 -6.51 3.97 -11.02
N ILE A 198 -6.54 4.82 -12.06
CA ILE A 198 -5.69 6.03 -12.15
C ILE A 198 -6.03 7.01 -11.02
N ILE A 199 -7.31 7.24 -10.74
CA ILE A 199 -7.74 8.13 -9.66
C ILE A 199 -7.37 7.53 -8.29
N MET A 200 -7.56 6.22 -8.13
CA MET A 200 -7.22 5.52 -6.90
C MET A 200 -5.72 5.57 -6.58
N LEU A 201 -4.84 5.50 -7.59
CA LEU A 201 -3.39 5.63 -7.40
C LEU A 201 -3.02 6.96 -6.74
N LEU A 202 -3.69 8.07 -7.09
CA LEU A 202 -3.44 9.37 -6.46
C LEU A 202 -3.75 9.34 -4.97
N GLY A 203 -4.92 8.82 -4.60
CA GLY A 203 -5.33 8.65 -3.21
C GLY A 203 -4.39 7.71 -2.45
N ASN A 204 -3.97 6.63 -3.11
CA ASN A 204 -3.06 5.64 -2.54
C ASN A 204 -1.70 6.25 -2.18
N PHE A 205 -1.12 6.99 -3.12
CA PHE A 205 0.13 7.71 -2.93
C PHE A 205 0.04 8.77 -1.83
N ALA A 206 -1.05 9.53 -1.79
CA ALA A 206 -1.28 10.53 -0.74
C ALA A 206 -1.36 9.88 0.65
N VAL A 207 -2.11 8.80 0.80
CA VAL A 207 -2.24 8.08 2.08
C VAL A 207 -0.91 7.43 2.49
N ALA A 208 -0.15 6.88 1.55
CA ALA A 208 1.17 6.32 1.83
C ALA A 208 2.16 7.38 2.37
N ILE A 209 2.17 8.58 1.78
CA ILE A 209 2.96 9.71 2.32
C ILE A 209 2.50 10.05 3.73
N GLU A 210 1.19 10.10 3.96
CA GLU A 210 0.64 10.48 5.24
C GLU A 210 1.11 9.57 6.38
N TRP A 211 1.21 8.26 6.14
CA TRP A 211 1.76 7.33 7.12
C TRP A 211 3.23 7.61 7.45
N VAL A 212 4.05 7.89 6.44
CA VAL A 212 5.46 8.24 6.64
C VAL A 212 5.59 9.57 7.39
N ARG A 213 4.76 10.56 7.05
CA ARG A 213 4.72 11.87 7.70
C ARG A 213 4.30 11.76 9.17
N ARG A 214 3.25 11.00 9.49
CA ARG A 214 2.83 10.73 10.87
C ARG A 214 3.93 10.07 11.68
N TYR A 215 4.65 9.11 11.09
CA TYR A 215 5.78 8.49 11.76
C TYR A 215 6.95 9.46 11.97
N ALA A 216 7.22 10.36 11.02
CA ALA A 216 8.22 11.42 11.19
C ALA A 216 7.85 12.35 12.36
N ASN A 217 6.60 12.80 12.43
CA ASN A 217 6.09 13.61 13.53
C ASN A 217 6.19 12.87 14.87
N PHE A 218 5.82 11.59 14.90
CA PHE A 218 5.97 10.74 16.09
C PHE A 218 7.42 10.66 16.56
N LYS A 219 8.38 10.55 15.63
CA LYS A 219 9.81 10.53 15.95
C LYS A 219 10.28 11.85 16.58
N ILE A 220 9.84 12.98 16.03
CA ILE A 220 10.21 14.32 16.51
C ILE A 220 9.57 14.60 17.88
N HIS A 221 8.27 14.40 18.02
CA HIS A 221 7.52 14.84 19.19
C HIS A 221 7.53 13.83 20.35
N VAL A 222 7.49 12.53 20.06
CA VAL A 222 7.42 11.48 21.10
C VAL A 222 8.81 10.91 21.41
N LEU A 223 9.56 10.52 20.38
CA LEU A 223 10.89 9.93 20.58
C LEU A 223 11.96 10.99 20.87
N LYS A 224 11.74 12.24 20.42
CA LYS A 224 12.69 13.36 20.47
C LYS A 224 13.97 13.05 19.72
N GLU A 225 13.84 12.51 18.50
CA GLU A 225 14.93 12.01 17.64
C GLU A 225 14.92 12.55 16.21
#